data_AF-A0A5E4N0K1-F1
#
_entry.id   AF-A0A5E4N0K1-F1
#
_cell.length_a   1.000
_cell.length_b   1.000
_cell.length_c   1.000
_cell.angle_alpha   90.00
_cell.angle_beta   90.00
_cell.angle_gamma   90.00
#
_symmetry.space_group_name_H-M   'P 1'
#
loop_
_entity.id
_entity.type
_entity.pdbx_description
1 polymer ?
#
loop_
_entity_poly.entity_id
_entity_poly.type
_entity_poly.pdbx_seq_one_letter_code
_entity_poly.pdbx_strand_id
1 'polypeptide(L)' 'MDQIISDIGNNYVYIIVDETAKSLSIPNLLIGKLDGTPSKSYLVACKELKSTNYETICQFINSSLKMFPGIE' A
#
# COMPACT_ATOMS: atom_id res chain seq x y z
N MET A 1 0.72 -9.84 -8.31
CA MET A 1 1.76 -9.56 -7.31
C MET A 1 3.13 -9.55 -7.97
N ASP A 2 3.51 -10.63 -8.66
CA ASP A 2 4.82 -10.80 -9.29
C ASP A 2 5.20 -9.68 -10.27
N GLN A 3 4.24 -9.19 -11.06
CA GLN A 3 4.49 -8.06 -11.96
C GLN A 3 4.83 -6.77 -11.22
N ILE A 4 4.21 -6.53 -10.06
CA ILE A 4 4.46 -5.34 -9.23
C ILE A 4 5.85 -5.46 -8.60
N ILE A 5 6.18 -6.64 -8.06
CA ILE A 5 7.50 -6.93 -7.47
C ILE A 5 8.61 -6.80 -8.54
N SER A 6 8.37 -7.30 -9.74
CA SER A 6 9.30 -7.19 -10.87
C SER A 6 9.50 -5.74 -11.33
N ASP A 7 8.42 -4.95 -11.44
CA ASP A 7 8.48 -3.55 -11.86
C ASP A 7 9.16 -2.64 -10.83
N ILE A 8 8.83 -2.83 -9.55
CA ILE A 8 9.46 -2.08 -8.45
C ILE A 8 10.92 -2.51 -8.29
N GLY A 9 11.20 -3.82 -8.34
CA GLY A 9 12.54 -4.37 -8.14
C GLY A 9 13.16 -3.96 -6.80
N ASN A 10 14.48 -3.77 -6.79
CA ASN A 10 15.23 -3.34 -5.60
C ASN A 10 15.40 -1.81 -5.55
N ASN A 11 14.30 -1.07 -5.68
CA ASN A 11 14.29 0.39 -5.66
C ASN A 11 13.61 0.91 -4.39
N TYR A 12 13.86 2.17 -4.04
CA TYR A 12 13.06 2.86 -3.05
C TYR A 12 11.61 2.97 -3.50
N VAL A 13 10.70 2.89 -2.55
CA VAL A 13 9.25 2.98 -2.79
C VAL A 13 8.67 4.15 -2.02
N TYR A 14 7.58 4.69 -2.55
CA TYR A 14 6.64 5.49 -1.77
C TYR A 14 5.34 4.70 -1.61
N ILE A 15 4.64 4.93 -0.51
CA ILE A 15 3.32 4.38 -0.27
C ILE A 15 2.31 5.52 -0.14
N ILE A 16 1.11 5.30 -0.67
CA ILE A 16 -0.03 6.18 -0.50
C ILE A 16 -1.10 5.40 0.24
N VAL A 17 -1.60 5.95 1.34
CA VAL A 17 -2.73 5.41 2.09
C VAL A 17 -3.87 6.39 1.94
N ASP A 18 -4.93 5.96 1.26
CA ASP A 18 -6.14 6.74 1.07
C ASP A 18 -7.27 6.14 1.90
N GLU A 19 -7.75 6.88 2.89
CA GLU A 19 -8.82 6.48 3.79
C GLU A 19 -10.14 7.08 3.32
N THR A 20 -11.00 6.25 2.74
CA THR A 20 -12.40 6.64 2.52
C THR A 20 -13.19 6.40 3.80
N ALA A 21 -13.79 7.45 4.38
CA ALA A 21 -14.47 7.40 5.68
C ALA A 21 -15.98 7.74 5.64
N LYS A 22 -16.55 8.02 4.46
CA LYS A 22 -17.91 8.59 4.35
C LYS A 22 -19.06 7.62 4.63
N SER A 23 -18.83 6.31 4.56
CA SER A 23 -19.86 5.27 4.82
C SER A 23 -19.29 3.88 5.07
N LEU A 24 -18.12 3.59 4.49
CA LEU A 24 -17.36 2.36 4.67
C LEU A 24 -15.92 2.76 4.95
N SER A 25 -15.34 2.23 6.02
CA SER A 25 -13.93 2.42 6.39
C SER A 25 -13.05 1.58 5.46
N ILE A 26 -12.84 2.05 4.23
CA ILE A 26 -12.06 1.34 3.21
C ILE A 26 -10.75 2.08 2.98
N PRO A 27 -9.64 1.64 3.61
CA PRO A 27 -8.32 2.08 3.22
C PRO A 27 -7.86 1.41 1.92
N ASN A 28 -7.28 2.24 1.06
CA ASN A 28 -6.54 1.83 -0.13
C ASN A 28 -5.05 2.01 0.16
N LEU A 29 -4.24 0.98 -0.09
CA LEU A 29 -2.79 1.07 -0.08
C LEU A 29 -2.29 0.99 -1.52
N LEU A 30 -1.62 2.05 -1.96
CA LEU A 30 -0.88 2.07 -3.21
C LEU A 30 0.63 2.08 -2.93
N ILE A 31 1.38 1.42 -3.80
CA ILE A 31 2.83 1.45 -3.83
C ILE A 31 3.32 1.98 -5.17
N GLY A 32 4.36 2.79 -5.16
CA GLY A 32 5.01 3.25 -6.39
C GLY A 32 6.51 3.34 -6.23
N LYS A 33 7.21 3.34 -7.35
CA LYS A 33 8.67 3.44 -7.40
C LYS A 33 9.11 4.89 -7.21
N LEU A 34 10.04 5.11 -6.29
CA LEU A 34 10.63 6.41 -6.01
C LEU A 34 11.98 6.55 -6.73
N ASP A 35 11.96 6.93 -8.01
CA ASP A 35 13.15 7.05 -8.86
C ASP A 35 13.33 8.43 -9.53
N GLY A 36 12.61 9.45 -9.04
CA GLY A 36 12.68 10.81 -9.58
C GLY A 36 11.95 11.00 -10.91
N THR A 37 11.38 9.95 -11.49
CA THR A 37 10.54 10.03 -12.69
C THR A 37 9.07 9.76 -12.36
N PRO A 38 8.11 10.42 -13.03
CA PRO A 38 6.70 10.07 -12.90
C PRO A 38 6.48 8.62 -13.33
N SER A 39 6.06 7.78 -12.40
CA SER A 39 5.80 6.36 -12.61
C SER A 39 4.39 5.99 -12.16
N LYS A 40 3.89 4.87 -12.66
CA LYS A 40 2.59 4.35 -12.23
C LYS A 40 2.68 3.80 -10.81
N SER A 41 1.67 4.08 -9.99
CA SER A 41 1.46 3.39 -8.71
C SER A 41 0.52 2.19 -8.88
N TYR A 42 0.69 1.19 -8.02
CA TYR A 42 -0.10 -0.03 -7.99
C TYR A 42 -0.94 -0.09 -6.72
N LEU A 43 -2.24 -0.36 -6.85
CA LEU A 43 -3.10 -0.70 -5.71
C LEU A 43 -2.74 -2.12 -5.23
N VAL A 44 -2.27 -2.24 -4.00
CA VAL A 44 -1.78 -3.51 -3.43
C VAL A 44 -2.70 -4.06 -2.36
N ALA A 45 -3.48 -3.20 -1.71
CA ALA A 45 -4.53 -3.62 -0.81
C ALA A 45 -5.70 -2.65 -0.84
N CYS A 46 -6.91 -3.19 -0.77
CA CYS A 46 -8.16 -2.48 -0.62
C CYS A 46 -9.06 -3.41 0.20
N LYS A 47 -9.43 -3.00 1.41
CA LYS A 47 -10.20 -3.85 2.32
C LYS A 47 -11.07 -3.02 3.22
N GLU A 48 -12.33 -3.42 3.39
CA GLU A 48 -13.19 -2.83 4.41
C GLU A 48 -12.71 -3.19 5.81
N LEU A 49 -12.55 -2.18 6.65
CA LEU A 49 -12.26 -2.29 8.07
C LEU A 49 -13.50 -1.95 8.89
N LYS A 50 -13.58 -2.52 10.10
CA LYS A 50 -14.63 -2.18 11.08
C LYS A 50 -14.51 -0.73 11.59
N SER A 51 -13.29 -0.20 11.60
CA SER A 51 -12.95 1.17 11.97
C SER A 51 -11.60 1.55 11.34
N THR A 52 -11.36 2.84 11.20
CA THR A 52 -10.11 3.41 10.66
C THR A 52 -9.49 4.37 11.67
N ASN A 53 -8.89 3.81 12.71
CA ASN A 53 -8.03 4.54 13.64
C ASN A 53 -6.55 4.27 13.33
N TYR A 54 -5.64 5.01 13.98
CA TYR A 54 -4.19 4.88 13.74
C TYR A 54 -3.69 3.43 13.85
N GLU A 55 -4.20 2.67 14.82
CA GLU A 55 -3.78 1.29 15.05
C GLU A 55 -4.22 0.37 13.92
N THR A 56 -5.50 0.43 13.55
CA THR A 56 -6.06 -0.39 12.46
C THR A 56 -5.44 -0.08 11.11
N ILE A 57 -5.12 1.19 10.84
CA ILE A 57 -4.42 1.61 9.62
C ILE A 57 -2.97 1.09 9.62
N CYS A 58 -2.23 1.22 10.73
CA CYS A 58 -0.88 0.66 10.84
C CYS A 58 -0.88 -0.88 10.67
N GLN A 59 -1.84 -1.57 11.27
CA GLN A 59 -1.99 -3.03 11.11
C GLN A 59 -2.32 -3.40 9.66
N PHE A 60 -3.18 -2.64 8.99
CA PHE A 60 -3.50 -2.81 7.57
C PHE A 60 -2.23 -2.66 6.71
N ILE A 61 -1.49 -1.56 6.86
CA ILE A 61 -0.25 -1.30 6.11
C ILE A 61 0.76 -2.43 6.33
N ASN A 62 1.08 -2.76 7.59
CA ASN A 62 2.07 -3.79 7.91
C ASN A 62 1.65 -5.16 7.36
N SER A 63 0.37 -5.51 7.44
CA SER A 63 -0.13 -6.78 6.91
C SER A 63 -0.07 -6.83 5.38
N SER A 64 -0.35 -5.72 4.72
CA SER A 64 -0.30 -5.62 3.26
C SER A 64 1.13 -5.61 2.72
N LEU A 65 2.07 -4.99 3.43
CA LEU A 65 3.48 -4.93 3.02
C LEU A 65 4.23 -6.26 3.22
N LYS A 66 3.79 -7.13 4.15
CA LYS A 66 4.35 -8.49 4.30
C LYS A 66 4.28 -9.34 3.03
N MET A 67 3.45 -8.96 2.06
CA MET A 67 3.37 -9.64 0.76
C MET A 67 4.54 -9.29 -0.17
N PHE A 68 5.35 -8.28 0.16
CA PHE A 68 6.52 -7.89 -0.60
C PHE A 68 7.79 -8.51 0.00
N PRO A 69 8.54 -9.32 -0.76
CA PRO A 69 9.81 -9.86 -0.29
C PRO A 69 10.82 -8.73 -0.08
N GLY A 70 11.48 -8.70 1.08
CA GLY A 70 12.55 -7.74 1.40
C GLY A 70 12.11 -6.44 2.06
N ILE A 71 10.82 -6.29 2.40
CA ILE A 71 10.36 -5.25 3.34
C ILE A 71 10.42 -5.85 4.74
N GLU A 72 11.47 -5.55 5.50
CA GLU A 72 11.63 -5.89 6.94
C GLU A 72 10.95 -4.87 7.85
#